data_AF-A0A538NA54-F1
#
_entry.id   AF-A0A538NA54-F1
#
_cell.length_a   1.000
_cell.length_b   1.000
_cell.length_c   1.000
_cell.angle_alpha   90.00
_cell.angle_beta   90.00
_cell.angle_gamma   90.00
#
_symmetry.space_group_name_H-M   'P 1'
#
loop_
_entity.id
_entity.type
_entity.pdbx_description
1 polymer ?
#
loop_
_entity_poly.entity_id
_entity_poly.type
_entity_poly.pdbx_seq_one_letter_code
_entity_poly.pdbx_strand_id
1 'polypeptide(L)'
;MRDRGTATVEFAIVVPVLLLLVFGIIDFGRMASDHVQLTAAARAAAMAAAAHANPTTAATSVLAGVSVTVNNACPTAPRPGRVVQVTVTYTFRFATPFAALASLRSSNPTMTAQAAAPCRG
;
A
#
# COMPACT_ATOMS: atom_id res chain seq x y z
N MET A 1 -45.68 -29.33 -7.73
CA MET A 1 -44.22 -29.61 -7.65
C MET A 1 -43.40 -28.51 -8.35
N ARG A 2 -43.69 -27.21 -8.10
CA ARG A 2 -43.00 -26.08 -8.76
C ARG A 2 -42.09 -25.27 -7.82
N ASP A 3 -42.14 -25.55 -6.52
CA ASP A 3 -41.38 -24.79 -5.51
C ASP A 3 -39.93 -25.24 -5.30
N ARG A 4 -39.53 -26.41 -5.84
CA ARG A 4 -38.15 -26.92 -5.68
C ARG A 4 -37.15 -26.31 -6.68
N GLY A 5 -37.63 -25.60 -7.71
CA GLY A 5 -36.77 -24.99 -8.74
C GLY A 5 -36.51 -23.50 -8.54
N THR A 6 -37.41 -22.79 -7.84
CA THR A 6 -37.26 -21.35 -7.55
C THR A 6 -36.22 -21.10 -6.47
N ALA A 7 -36.21 -21.91 -5.40
CA ALA A 7 -35.25 -21.76 -4.30
C ALA A 7 -33.78 -21.96 -4.75
N THR A 8 -33.52 -22.82 -5.74
CA THR A 8 -32.18 -23.04 -6.28
C THR A 8 -31.69 -21.86 -7.13
N VAL A 9 -32.57 -21.18 -7.85
CA VAL A 9 -32.22 -20.01 -8.67
C VAL A 9 -31.99 -18.77 -7.80
N GLU A 10 -32.77 -18.58 -6.74
CA GLU A 10 -32.55 -17.50 -5.77
C GLU A 10 -31.17 -17.64 -5.11
N PHE A 11 -30.81 -18.85 -4.69
CA PHE A 11 -29.49 -19.11 -4.09
C PHE A 11 -28.35 -18.92 -5.10
N ALA A 12 -28.55 -19.29 -6.37
CA ALA A 12 -27.56 -19.11 -7.43
C ALA A 12 -27.20 -17.64 -7.70
N ILE A 13 -28.08 -16.69 -7.37
CA ILE A 13 -27.84 -15.25 -7.53
C ILE A 13 -27.33 -14.62 -6.24
N VAL A 14 -27.82 -15.04 -5.08
CA VAL A 14 -27.41 -14.47 -3.78
C VAL A 14 -25.96 -14.84 -3.43
N VAL A 15 -25.57 -16.11 -3.65
CA VAL A 15 -24.21 -16.59 -3.35
C VAL A 15 -23.11 -15.79 -4.05
N PRO A 16 -23.13 -15.56 -5.38
CA PRO A 16 -22.07 -14.79 -6.04
C PRO A 16 -22.01 -13.33 -5.58
N VAL A 17 -23.16 -12.71 -5.27
CA VAL A 17 -23.21 -11.34 -4.72
C VAL A 17 -22.60 -11.30 -3.32
N LEU A 18 -22.93 -12.28 -2.48
CA LEU A 18 -22.38 -12.39 -1.13
C LEU A 18 -20.87 -12.66 -1.16
N LEU A 19 -20.40 -13.52 -2.06
CA LEU A 19 -18.97 -13.78 -2.26
C LEU A 19 -18.23 -12.53 -2.73
N LEU A 20 -18.79 -11.77 -3.68
CA LEU A 20 -18.21 -10.51 -4.13
C LEU A 20 -18.09 -9.50 -2.98
N LEU A 21 -19.12 -9.40 -2.13
CA LEU A 21 -19.10 -8.52 -0.97
C LEU A 21 -18.01 -8.94 0.03
N VAL A 22 -17.92 -10.22 0.36
CA VAL A 22 -16.91 -10.75 1.30
C VAL A 22 -15.49 -10.55 0.76
N PHE A 23 -15.25 -10.90 -0.50
CA PHE A 23 -13.94 -10.69 -1.13
C PHE A 23 -13.56 -9.20 -1.21
N GLY A 24 -14.53 -8.33 -1.53
CA GLY A 24 -14.33 -6.88 -1.52
C GLY A 24 -13.91 -6.36 -0.14
N ILE A 25 -14.54 -6.84 0.94
CA ILE A 25 -14.18 -6.46 2.31
C ILE A 25 -12.76 -6.95 2.68
N ILE A 26 -12.38 -8.17 2.26
CA ILE A 26 -11.05 -8.72 2.54
C ILE A 26 -9.96 -7.88 1.87
N ASP A 27 -10.10 -7.57 0.58
CA ASP A 27 -9.11 -6.74 -0.11
C ASP A 27 -9.08 -5.31 0.43
N PHE A 28 -10.23 -4.73 0.78
CA PHE A 28 -10.29 -3.41 1.42
C PHE A 28 -9.56 -3.41 2.78
N GLY A 29 -9.75 -4.46 3.59
CA GLY A 29 -9.05 -4.62 4.86
C GLY A 29 -7.53 -4.71 4.68
N ARG A 30 -7.06 -5.48 3.69
CA ARG A 30 -5.62 -5.55 3.36
C ARG A 30 -5.08 -4.22 2.86
N MET A 31 -5.82 -3.54 1.99
CA MET A 31 -5.46 -2.23 1.45
C MET A 31 -5.25 -1.21 2.58
N ALA A 32 -6.16 -1.16 3.56
CA ALA A 32 -6.05 -0.27 4.71
C ALA A 32 -4.82 -0.60 5.59
N SER A 33 -4.53 -1.88 5.82
CA SER A 33 -3.32 -2.31 6.54
C SER A 33 -2.04 -1.86 5.83
N ASP A 34 -1.97 -2.06 4.51
CA ASP A 34 -0.80 -1.69 3.71
C ASP A 34 -0.61 -0.18 3.68
N HIS A 35 -1.68 0.62 3.67
CA HIS A 35 -1.59 2.08 3.81
C HIS A 35 -0.93 2.51 5.13
N VAL A 36 -1.29 1.88 6.24
CA VAL A 36 -0.69 2.19 7.55
C VAL A 36 0.80 1.83 7.54
N GLN A 37 1.14 0.64 7.03
CA GLN A 37 2.54 0.21 6.93
C GLN A 37 3.36 1.08 5.97
N LEU A 38 2.77 1.53 4.85
CA LEU A 38 3.42 2.39 3.87
C LEU A 38 3.78 3.76 4.47
N THR A 39 2.87 4.37 5.23
CA THR A 39 3.15 5.65 5.90
C THR A 39 4.20 5.50 7.01
N ALA A 40 4.20 4.38 7.74
CA ALA A 40 5.23 4.06 8.71
C ALA A 40 6.60 3.85 8.03
N ALA A 41 6.63 3.12 6.91
CA ALA A 41 7.84 2.90 6.10
C ALA A 41 8.40 4.23 5.56
N ALA A 42 7.54 5.15 5.09
CA ALA A 42 7.96 6.48 4.67
C ALA A 42 8.62 7.27 5.78
N ARG A 43 8.03 7.27 6.99
CA ARG A 43 8.62 7.94 8.16
C ARG A 43 9.96 7.32 8.55
N ALA A 44 10.06 5.99 8.60
CA ALA A 44 11.31 5.29 8.90
C ALA A 44 12.39 5.63 7.87
N ALA A 45 12.04 5.64 6.58
CA ALA A 45 12.94 6.03 5.50
C ALA A 45 13.42 7.49 5.63
N ALA A 46 12.51 8.42 5.94
CA ALA A 46 12.87 9.83 6.15
C ALA A 46 13.81 10.01 7.35
N MET A 47 13.56 9.32 8.48
CA MET A 47 14.45 9.36 9.64
C MET A 47 15.82 8.75 9.35
N ALA A 48 15.87 7.62 8.64
CA ALA A 48 17.13 7.00 8.24
C ALA A 48 17.93 7.93 7.30
N ALA A 49 17.27 8.53 6.31
CA ALA A 49 17.92 9.49 5.42
C ALA A 49 18.41 10.74 6.16
N ALA A 50 17.67 11.22 7.16
CA ALA A 50 18.06 12.35 8.00
C ALA A 50 19.30 12.05 8.88
N ALA A 51 19.56 10.77 9.16
CA ALA A 51 20.71 10.28 9.91
C ALA A 51 21.84 9.76 8.99
N HIS A 52 21.80 10.09 7.69
CA HIS A 52 22.76 9.59 6.69
C HIS A 52 22.82 8.06 6.57
N ALA A 53 21.79 7.35 7.01
CA ALA A 53 21.62 5.91 6.81
C ALA A 53 20.83 5.61 5.53
N ASN A 54 20.88 4.35 5.07
CA ASN A 54 20.19 3.95 3.84
C ASN A 54 18.66 3.89 4.05
N PRO A 55 17.88 4.77 3.37
CA PRO A 55 16.43 4.87 3.57
C PRO A 55 15.68 3.66 3.00
N THR A 56 16.23 3.00 2.00
CA THR A 56 15.59 1.83 1.38
C THR A 56 15.52 0.68 2.36
N THR A 57 16.61 0.38 3.07
CA THR A 57 16.64 -0.66 4.12
C THR A 57 15.70 -0.36 5.29
N ALA A 58 15.52 0.92 5.64
CA ALA A 58 14.59 1.32 6.69
C ALA A 58 13.12 1.24 6.25
N ALA A 59 12.83 1.47 4.97
CA ALA A 59 11.48 1.27 4.43
C ALA A 59 11.15 -0.22 4.30
N THR A 60 12.09 -1.03 3.79
CA THR A 60 11.84 -2.46 3.51
C THR A 60 11.76 -3.32 4.76
N SER A 61 12.32 -2.88 5.89
CA SER A 61 12.14 -3.54 7.19
C SER A 61 10.72 -3.37 7.75
N VAL A 62 9.99 -2.34 7.31
CA VAL A 62 8.60 -2.08 7.71
C VAL A 62 7.62 -2.68 6.72
N LEU A 63 7.86 -2.50 5.41
CA LEU A 63 7.01 -3.00 4.35
C LEU A 63 7.85 -3.51 3.17
N ALA A 64 7.73 -4.80 2.85
CA ALA A 64 8.46 -5.42 1.75
C ALA A 64 7.89 -5.03 0.37
N GLY A 65 8.73 -5.09 -0.68
CA GLY A 65 8.29 -4.81 -2.06
C GLY A 65 8.07 -3.32 -2.36
N VAL A 66 8.76 -2.47 -1.61
CA VAL A 66 8.63 -1.01 -1.67
C VAL A 66 9.83 -0.40 -2.39
N SER A 67 9.59 0.60 -3.23
CA SER A 67 10.64 1.43 -3.85
C SER A 67 10.71 2.80 -3.18
N VAL A 68 11.92 3.26 -2.90
CA VAL A 68 12.17 4.52 -2.20
C VAL A 68 12.87 5.49 -3.15
N THR A 69 12.40 6.74 -3.17
CA THR A 69 12.99 7.84 -3.92
C THR A 69 13.25 9.00 -2.96
N VAL A 70 14.49 9.49 -2.93
CA VAL A 70 14.85 10.66 -2.12
C VAL A 70 14.73 11.89 -2.99
N ASN A 71 13.77 12.76 -2.69
CA ASN A 71 13.49 13.97 -3.48
C ASN A 71 14.41 15.13 -3.09
N ASN A 72 14.71 15.24 -1.79
CA ASN A 72 15.62 16.25 -1.25
C ASN A 72 16.53 15.56 -0.23
N ALA A 73 17.83 15.49 -0.52
CA ALA A 73 18.82 14.90 0.38
C ALA A 73 19.36 15.94 1.39
N CYS A 74 19.82 15.45 2.54
CA CYS A 74 20.52 16.29 3.51
C CYS A 74 21.89 16.71 2.95
N PRO A 75 22.26 18.00 3.01
CA PRO A 75 23.60 18.44 2.66
C PRO A 75 24.62 17.88 3.66
N THR A 76 25.83 17.61 3.19
CA THR A 76 26.95 17.10 4.02
C THR A 76 27.51 18.17 4.98
N ALA A 77 27.17 19.44 4.79
CA ALA A 77 27.50 20.52 5.70
C ALA A 77 26.31 20.79 6.64
N PRO A 78 26.50 20.84 7.98
CA PRO A 78 25.44 21.14 8.93
C PRO A 78 24.88 22.53 8.66
N ARG A 79 23.61 22.61 8.25
CA ARG A 79 22.88 23.87 8.14
C ARG A 79 21.55 23.73 8.87
N PRO A 80 21.24 24.59 9.85
CA PRO A 80 19.96 24.53 10.54
C PRO A 80 18.80 24.77 9.58
N GLY A 81 17.68 24.05 9.81
CA GLY A 81 16.42 24.26 9.09
C GLY A 81 16.24 23.47 7.78
N ARG A 82 17.12 22.52 7.45
CA ARG A 82 16.93 21.64 6.28
C ARG A 82 16.15 20.39 6.64
N VAL A 83 15.29 19.97 5.71
CA VAL A 83 14.50 18.74 5.81
C VAL A 83 14.83 17.81 4.65
N VAL A 84 14.95 16.52 4.94
CA VAL A 84 14.99 15.46 3.93
C VAL A 84 13.58 15.08 3.55
N GLN A 85 13.32 14.87 2.26
CA GLN A 85 12.03 14.38 1.77
C GLN A 85 12.22 13.06 1.05
N VAL A 86 11.41 12.08 1.45
CA VAL A 86 11.45 10.73 0.91
C VAL A 86 10.05 10.35 0.43
N THR A 87 9.98 9.86 -0.80
CA THR A 87 8.79 9.29 -1.41
C THR A 87 8.96 7.77 -1.44
N VAL A 88 7.96 7.07 -0.93
CA VAL A 88 7.92 5.62 -0.81
C VAL A 88 6.76 5.10 -1.63
N THR A 89 7.03 4.20 -2.57
CA THR A 89 6.05 3.66 -3.51
C THR A 89 5.88 2.17 -3.28
N TYR A 90 4.63 1.73 -3.20
CA TYR A 90 4.25 0.34 -3.01
C TYR A 90 3.26 -0.08 -4.10
N THR A 91 3.43 -1.31 -4.60
CA THR A 91 2.53 -1.89 -5.59
C THR A 91 1.60 -2.86 -4.89
N PHE A 92 0.33 -2.48 -4.75
CA PHE A 92 -0.64 -3.33 -4.07
C PHE A 92 -1.01 -4.52 -4.98
N ARG A 93 -0.94 -5.73 -4.43
CA ARG A 93 -1.42 -6.96 -5.09
C ARG A 93 -2.66 -7.48 -4.39
N PHE A 94 -3.78 -7.42 -5.12
CA PHE A 94 -5.04 -8.03 -4.74
C PHE A 94 -4.88 -9.55 -4.56
N ALA A 95 -5.48 -10.10 -3.50
CA ALA A 95 -5.42 -11.56 -3.23
C ALA A 95 -6.64 -12.32 -3.77
N THR A 96 -7.78 -11.64 -3.95
CA THR A 96 -9.03 -12.30 -4.38
C THR A 96 -9.18 -12.24 -5.91
N PRO A 97 -10.11 -13.01 -6.53
CA PRO A 97 -10.41 -12.90 -7.96
C PRO A 97 -10.88 -11.51 -8.41
N PHE A 98 -11.15 -10.57 -7.48
CA PHE A 98 -11.26 -9.14 -7.82
C PHE A 98 -10.01 -8.63 -8.54
N ALA A 99 -8.83 -9.21 -8.25
CA ALA A 99 -7.58 -8.99 -8.97
C ALA A 99 -7.69 -9.28 -10.47
N ALA A 100 -8.43 -10.33 -10.87
CA ALA A 100 -8.64 -10.70 -12.27
C ALA A 100 -9.59 -9.74 -13.00
N LEU A 101 -10.59 -9.21 -12.28
CA LEU A 101 -11.46 -8.13 -12.75
C LEU A 101 -10.73 -6.79 -12.84
N ALA A 102 -9.83 -6.50 -11.89
CA ALA A 102 -9.01 -5.29 -11.88
C ALA A 102 -7.86 -5.34 -12.90
N SER A 103 -7.28 -6.52 -13.16
CA SER A 103 -6.21 -6.70 -14.14
C SER A 103 -6.68 -6.60 -15.59
N LEU A 104 -7.98 -6.79 -15.86
CA LEU A 104 -8.63 -6.40 -17.13
C LEU A 104 -8.52 -4.88 -17.39
N ARG A 105 -8.27 -4.06 -16.35
CA ARG A 105 -7.96 -2.62 -16.43
C ARG A 105 -6.45 -2.31 -16.34
N SER A 106 -5.60 -3.23 -16.79
CA SER A 106 -4.24 -2.97 -17.28
C SER A 106 -3.16 -2.44 -16.31
N SER A 107 -3.39 -2.24 -15.01
CA SER A 107 -2.28 -2.05 -14.05
C SER A 107 -2.69 -2.28 -12.60
N ASN A 108 -1.80 -2.88 -11.81
CA ASN A 108 -1.98 -2.93 -10.35
C ASN A 108 -1.88 -1.51 -9.79
N PRO A 109 -2.76 -1.10 -8.85
CA PRO A 109 -2.70 0.24 -8.28
C PRO A 109 -1.41 0.42 -7.48
N THR A 110 -0.70 1.51 -7.77
CA THR A 110 0.45 1.95 -6.99
C THR A 110 0.01 2.95 -5.94
N MET A 111 0.53 2.77 -4.72
CA MET A 111 0.31 3.68 -3.61
C MET A 111 1.63 4.38 -3.30
N THR A 112 1.57 5.68 -3.10
CA THR A 112 2.72 6.50 -2.75
C THR A 112 2.48 7.18 -1.41
N ALA A 113 3.50 7.20 -0.57
CA ALA A 113 3.51 7.96 0.68
C ALA A 113 4.76 8.83 0.73
N GLN A 114 4.62 10.06 1.18
CA GLN A 114 5.73 10.99 1.37
C GLN A 114 5.91 11.29 2.84
N ALA A 115 7.17 11.39 3.27
CA ALA A 115 7.52 11.82 4.61
C ALA A 115 8.72 12.77 4.57
N ALA A 116 8.73 13.71 5.50
CA ALA A 116 9.82 14.64 5.70
C ALA A 116 10.35 14.56 7.13
N ALA A 117 11.67 14.69 7.29
CA ALA A 117 12.33 14.73 8.59
C ALA A 117 13.41 15.82 8.61
N PRO A 118 13.67 16.49 9.75
CA PRO A 118 14.75 17.45 9.85
C PRO A 118 16.10 16.75 9.76
N CYS A 119 17.03 17.31 8.98
CA CYS A 119 18.39 16.80 8.88
C CYS A 119 19.09 16.92 10.24
N ARG A 120 19.68 15.82 10.70
CA ARG A 120 20.56 15.85 11.88
C ARG A 120 21.98 16.07 11.39
N GLY A 121 22.48 17.28 11.58
CA GLY A 121 23.86 17.68 11.28
C GLY A 121 24.83 17.30 12.37
#